data_AF-A0A813E5N3-F1
#
_entry.id   AF-A0A813E5N3-F1
#
_cell.length_a   1.000
_cell.length_b   1.000
_cell.length_c   1.000
_cell.angle_alpha   90.00
_cell.angle_beta   90.00
_cell.angle_gamma   90.00
#
_symmetry.space_group_name_H-M   'P 1'
#
loop_
_entity.id
_entity.type
_entity.pdbx_description
1 polymer ?
#
loop_
_entity_poly.entity_id
_entity_poly.type
_entity_poly.pdbx_seq_one_letter_code
_entity_poly.pdbx_strand_id
1 'polypeptide(L)'
;MEGVVQVCGTVGAFAAIKANGSVVTWGDAAFGGNSSAIAPLLSEGVDQVCANNGAFAAIKANGSVVTWGDADWGGNSSVVAQLLTEGVVHVYGNNGAFAAIKANGSVVTWGSAAFGGNS
;
A
#
# COMPACT_ATOMS: atom_id res chain seq x y z
N MET A 1 15.75 15.51 -12.72
CA MET A 1 15.81 15.44 -11.24
C MET A 1 14.85 14.34 -10.81
N GLU A 2 15.34 13.31 -10.12
CA GLU A 2 14.48 12.33 -9.45
C GLU A 2 13.97 12.94 -8.14
N GLY A 3 13.04 13.88 -8.23
CA GLY A 3 12.42 14.50 -7.05
C GLY A 3 11.49 13.52 -6.34
N VAL A 4 11.28 13.72 -5.04
CA VAL A 4 10.21 13.04 -4.29
C VAL A 4 8.90 13.81 -4.51
N VAL A 5 7.82 13.10 -4.83
CA VAL A 5 6.49 13.69 -5.07
C VAL A 5 5.50 13.40 -3.95
N GLN A 6 5.71 12.32 -3.19
CA GLN A 6 4.90 11.96 -2.03
C GLN A 6 5.76 11.26 -0.98
N VAL A 7 5.49 11.51 0.31
CA VAL A 7 5.99 10.72 1.44
C VAL A 7 4.80 10.26 2.27
N CYS A 8 4.83 9.02 2.74
CA CYS A 8 3.85 8.43 3.64
C CYS A 8 4.60 7.67 4.76
N GLY A 9 4.00 7.54 5.94
CA GLY A 9 4.64 6.93 7.10
C GLY A 9 3.70 6.04 7.90
N THR A 10 4.27 4.96 8.43
CA THR A 10 3.70 4.15 9.51
C THR A 10 4.23 4.67 10.84
N VAL A 11 3.99 3.97 11.96
CA VAL A 11 4.58 4.37 13.25
C VAL A 11 6.09 4.19 13.31
N GLY A 12 6.67 3.34 12.45
CA GLY A 12 8.09 2.94 12.50
C GLY A 12 8.86 3.07 11.18
N ALA A 13 8.19 3.37 10.06
CA ALA A 13 8.81 3.41 8.74
C ALA A 13 8.19 4.45 7.82
N PHE A 14 8.86 4.69 6.70
CA PHE A 14 8.43 5.62 5.67
C PHE A 14 8.56 5.00 4.28
N ALA A 15 7.74 5.50 3.37
CA ALA A 15 7.80 5.24 1.94
C ALA A 15 7.70 6.57 1.18
N ALA A 16 8.48 6.71 0.11
CA ALA A 16 8.41 7.88 -0.76
C ALA A 16 8.28 7.47 -2.22
N ILE A 17 7.38 8.16 -2.93
CA ILE A 17 7.25 8.07 -4.39
C ILE A 17 8.19 9.09 -5.01
N LYS A 18 9.00 8.67 -5.96
CA LYS A 18 9.81 9.54 -6.80
C LYS A 18 9.04 9.99 -8.03
N ALA A 19 9.51 11.06 -8.68
CA ALA A 19 8.90 11.62 -9.89
C ALA A 19 8.83 10.65 -11.09
N ASN A 20 9.60 9.57 -11.07
CA ASN A 20 9.54 8.49 -12.08
C ASN A 20 8.54 7.37 -11.73
N GLY A 21 7.75 7.53 -10.65
CA GLY A 21 6.79 6.52 -10.19
C GLY A 21 7.40 5.33 -9.45
N SER A 22 8.70 5.37 -9.12
CA SER A 22 9.35 4.37 -8.27
C SER A 22 9.16 4.70 -6.78
N VAL A 23 9.21 3.68 -5.92
CA VAL A 23 9.12 3.84 -4.45
C VAL A 23 10.42 3.46 -3.78
N VAL A 24 10.80 4.23 -2.77
CA VAL A 24 11.86 3.89 -1.80
C VAL A 24 11.27 3.81 -0.40
N THR A 25 11.81 2.90 0.41
CA THR A 25 11.38 2.67 1.80
C THR A 25 12.57 2.77 2.75
N TRP A 26 12.31 3.21 3.98
CA TRP A 26 13.31 3.24 5.05
C TRP A 26 12.64 3.18 6.43
N GLY A 27 13.42 2.85 7.46
CA GLY A 27 12.94 2.70 8.83
C GLY A 27 12.86 1.24 9.28
N ASP A 28 12.01 0.94 10.24
CA ASP A 28 11.85 -0.40 10.80
C ASP A 28 11.24 -1.37 9.78
N ALA A 29 11.93 -2.48 9.50
CA ALA A 29 11.50 -3.49 8.57
C ALA A 29 10.16 -4.14 8.95
N ALA A 30 9.88 -4.29 10.26
CA ALA A 30 8.61 -4.86 10.74
C ALA A 30 7.40 -3.97 10.39
N PHE A 31 7.63 -2.66 10.25
CA PHE A 31 6.60 -1.68 9.91
C PHE A 31 6.67 -1.23 8.44
N GLY A 32 7.34 -2.00 7.58
CA GLY A 32 7.41 -1.74 6.13
C GLY A 32 8.62 -0.94 5.64
N GLY A 33 9.63 -0.74 6.48
CA GLY A 33 10.89 -0.06 6.11
C GLY A 33 11.79 -0.87 5.18
N ASN A 34 11.43 -2.12 4.86
CA ASN A 34 12.11 -2.97 3.89
C ASN A 34 11.12 -3.51 2.85
N SER A 35 11.19 -2.97 1.63
CA SER A 35 10.37 -3.41 0.49
C SER A 35 11.14 -4.25 -0.54
N SER A 36 12.31 -4.80 -0.20
CA SER A 36 13.18 -5.53 -1.14
C SER A 36 12.50 -6.72 -1.82
N ALA A 37 11.66 -7.46 -1.10
CA ALA A 37 10.93 -8.61 -1.64
C ALA A 37 9.94 -8.25 -2.76
N ILE A 38 9.49 -6.99 -2.82
CA ILE A 38 8.54 -6.49 -3.82
C ILE A 38 9.12 -5.35 -4.66
N ALA A 39 10.44 -5.12 -4.62
CA ALA A 39 11.09 -4.03 -5.34
C ALA A 39 10.75 -3.98 -6.84
N PRO A 40 10.64 -5.11 -7.58
CA PRO A 40 10.23 -5.08 -8.99
C PRO A 40 8.80 -4.55 -9.20
N LEU A 41 7.92 -4.68 -8.22
CA LEU A 41 6.54 -4.17 -8.31
C LEU A 41 6.46 -2.67 -8.05
N LEU A 42 7.48 -2.11 -7.38
CA LEU A 42 7.59 -0.72 -6.95
C LEU A 42 8.60 0.09 -7.77
N SER A 43 9.16 -0.47 -8.84
CA SER A 43 10.19 0.20 -9.64
C SER A 43 9.64 1.31 -10.54
N GLU A 44 8.35 1.30 -10.83
CA GLU A 44 7.68 2.30 -11.67
C GLU A 44 6.14 2.21 -11.55
N GLY A 45 5.48 3.27 -12.04
CA GLY A 45 4.03 3.31 -12.21
C GLY A 45 3.23 3.33 -10.91
N VAL A 46 3.82 3.74 -9.79
CA VAL A 46 3.12 4.00 -8.53
C VAL A 46 2.64 5.45 -8.52
N ASP A 47 1.34 5.64 -8.32
CA ASP A 47 0.68 6.95 -8.32
C ASP A 47 0.46 7.47 -6.89
N GLN A 48 0.13 6.57 -5.97
CA GLN A 48 -0.15 6.92 -4.59
C GLN A 48 0.33 5.84 -3.63
N VAL A 49 0.81 6.25 -2.46
CA VAL A 49 1.07 5.37 -1.32
C VAL A 49 0.21 5.79 -0.14
N CYS A 50 -0.43 4.82 0.50
CA CYS A 50 -1.18 4.98 1.74
C CYS A 50 -0.54 4.11 2.82
N ALA A 51 -0.69 4.51 4.09
CA ALA A 51 -0.20 3.75 5.22
C ALA A 51 -1.30 3.62 6.28
N ASN A 52 -1.21 2.55 7.07
CA ASN A 52 -1.80 2.49 8.40
C ASN A 52 -0.67 2.52 9.44
N ASN A 53 -0.92 2.08 10.68
CA ASN A 53 0.11 2.13 11.70
C ASN A 53 1.31 1.20 11.44
N GLY A 54 1.24 0.21 10.54
CA GLY A 54 2.33 -0.77 10.37
C GLY A 54 2.51 -1.39 8.99
N ALA A 55 1.64 -1.04 8.04
CA ALA A 55 1.72 -1.50 6.65
C ALA A 55 1.48 -0.35 5.69
N PHE A 56 1.82 -0.59 4.43
CA PHE A 56 1.63 0.30 3.30
C PHE A 56 0.84 -0.39 2.18
N ALA A 57 0.13 0.43 1.41
CA ALA A 57 -0.53 0.05 0.17
C ALA A 57 -0.21 1.09 -0.91
N ALA A 58 0.32 0.64 -2.04
CA ALA A 58 0.59 1.46 -3.22
C ALA A 58 -0.47 1.21 -4.29
N ILE A 59 -1.06 2.28 -4.80
CA ILE A 59 -1.93 2.25 -5.99
C ILE A 59 -1.06 2.54 -7.20
N LYS A 60 -1.12 1.67 -8.21
CA LYS A 60 -0.44 1.85 -9.48
C LYS A 60 -1.33 2.56 -10.51
N ALA A 61 -0.74 3.15 -11.53
CA ALA A 61 -1.44 3.86 -12.61
C ALA A 61 -2.47 2.99 -13.37
N ASN A 62 -2.30 1.67 -13.37
CA ASN A 62 -3.26 0.72 -13.94
C ASN A 62 -4.42 0.36 -12.98
N GLY A 63 -4.49 0.98 -11.80
CA GLY A 63 -5.48 0.70 -10.77
C GLY A 63 -5.25 -0.59 -9.98
N SER A 64 -4.09 -1.23 -10.12
CA SER A 64 -3.68 -2.35 -9.26
C SER A 64 -3.12 -1.87 -7.92
N VAL A 65 -3.17 -2.71 -6.88
CA VAL A 65 -2.62 -2.40 -5.56
C VAL A 65 -1.52 -3.38 -5.16
N VAL A 66 -0.43 -2.85 -4.60
CA VAL A 66 0.69 -3.62 -4.02
C VAL A 66 0.80 -3.29 -2.54
N THR A 67 0.95 -4.29 -1.67
CA THR A 67 1.01 -4.13 -0.21
C THR A 67 2.32 -4.66 0.37
N TRP A 68 2.76 -4.08 1.48
CA TRP A 68 3.92 -4.54 2.26
C TRP A 68 3.89 -4.01 3.69
N GLY A 69 4.79 -4.54 4.54
CA GLY A 69 4.87 -4.22 5.97
C GLY A 69 4.27 -5.33 6.83
N ASP A 70 3.73 -4.96 7.98
CA ASP A 70 3.16 -5.91 8.94
C ASP A 70 1.99 -6.69 8.30
N ALA A 71 2.12 -8.01 8.27
CA ALA A 71 1.16 -8.89 7.61
C ALA A 71 -0.22 -8.86 8.27
N ASP A 72 -0.28 -8.80 9.60
CA ASP A 72 -1.53 -8.79 10.37
C ASP A 72 -2.29 -7.47 10.19
N TRP A 73 -1.56 -6.40 9.84
CA TRP A 73 -2.14 -5.08 9.58
C TRP A 73 -2.31 -4.81 8.08
N GLY A 74 -2.37 -5.84 7.25
CA GLY A 74 -2.71 -5.70 5.83
C GLY A 74 -1.53 -5.47 4.90
N GLY A 75 -0.29 -5.64 5.39
CA GLY A 75 0.90 -5.80 4.56
C GLY A 75 0.89 -7.10 3.73
N ASN A 76 0.00 -8.05 4.08
CA ASN A 76 -0.36 -9.20 3.26
C ASN A 76 -1.82 -9.08 2.78
N SER A 77 -2.02 -8.79 1.50
CA SER A 77 -3.35 -8.71 0.87
C SER A 77 -3.70 -9.93 0.02
N SER A 78 -3.05 -11.08 0.22
CA SER A 78 -3.23 -12.29 -0.62
C SER A 78 -4.68 -12.77 -0.70
N VAL A 79 -5.44 -12.66 0.39
CA VAL A 79 -6.86 -13.07 0.46
C VAL A 79 -7.73 -12.31 -0.53
N VAL A 80 -7.41 -11.04 -0.80
CA VAL A 80 -8.17 -10.16 -1.71
C VAL A 80 -7.40 -9.82 -2.99
N ALA A 81 -6.29 -10.51 -3.28
CA ALA A 81 -5.38 -10.14 -4.36
C ALA A 81 -6.07 -10.06 -5.73
N GLN A 82 -7.01 -10.97 -6.01
CA GLN A 82 -7.77 -10.97 -7.26
C GLN A 82 -8.70 -9.76 -7.42
N LEU A 83 -9.11 -9.13 -6.32
CA LEU A 83 -9.95 -7.94 -6.35
C LEU A 83 -9.12 -6.65 -6.49
N LEU A 84 -7.81 -6.74 -6.30
CA LEU A 84 -6.86 -5.63 -6.30
C LEU A 84 -5.99 -5.57 -7.56
N THR A 85 -6.29 -6.36 -8.59
CA THR A 85 -5.52 -6.41 -9.85
C THR A 85 -5.75 -5.19 -10.75
N GLU A 86 -6.90 -4.52 -10.63
CA GLU A 86 -7.28 -3.37 -11.44
C GLU A 86 -8.44 -2.58 -10.84
N GLY A 87 -8.64 -1.36 -11.34
CA GLY A 87 -9.83 -0.55 -11.10
C GLY A 87 -9.94 0.07 -9.71
N VAL A 88 -8.91 -0.03 -8.86
CA VAL A 88 -8.82 0.73 -7.61
C VAL A 88 -8.48 2.18 -7.92
N VAL A 89 -9.24 3.12 -7.33
CA VAL A 89 -9.03 4.56 -7.52
C VAL A 89 -8.53 5.26 -6.26
N HIS A 90 -8.88 4.73 -5.08
CA HIS A 90 -8.41 5.24 -3.80
C HIS A 90 -8.21 4.11 -2.81
N VAL A 91 -7.26 4.29 -1.89
CA VAL A 91 -7.01 3.42 -0.75
C VAL A 91 -6.88 4.28 0.49
N TYR A 92 -7.55 3.87 1.56
CA TYR A 92 -7.50 4.51 2.87
C TYR A 92 -7.08 3.50 3.92
N GLY A 93 -6.12 3.89 4.76
CA GLY A 93 -5.73 3.13 5.95
C GLY A 93 -6.44 3.64 7.20
N ASN A 94 -6.72 2.75 8.14
CA ASN A 94 -7.07 3.11 9.52
C ASN A 94 -5.95 2.67 10.47
N ASN A 95 -6.24 2.28 11.72
CA ASN A 95 -5.20 1.82 12.65
C ASN A 95 -4.53 0.49 12.23
N GLY A 96 -5.24 -0.43 11.55
CA GLY A 96 -4.71 -1.77 11.26
C GLY A 96 -5.33 -2.48 10.07
N ALA A 97 -6.10 -1.76 9.25
CA ALA A 97 -6.74 -2.26 8.04
C ALA A 97 -6.71 -1.21 6.93
N PHE A 98 -7.05 -1.64 5.73
CA PHE A 98 -7.22 -0.81 4.54
C PHE A 98 -8.60 -1.00 3.93
N ALA A 99 -9.09 0.03 3.24
CA ALA A 99 -10.24 -0.01 2.35
C ALA A 99 -9.87 0.59 0.99
N ALA A 100 -10.06 -0.18 -0.08
CA ALA A 100 -9.94 0.26 -1.46
C ALA A 100 -11.31 0.57 -2.04
N ILE A 101 -11.45 1.74 -2.67
CA ILE A 101 -12.61 2.11 -3.47
C ILE A 101 -12.28 1.83 -4.94
N LYS A 102 -13.14 1.09 -5.62
CA LYS A 102 -13.02 0.81 -7.05
C LYS A 102 -13.83 1.80 -7.89
N ALA A 103 -13.44 2.00 -9.14
CA ALA A 103 -14.11 2.90 -10.09
C ALA A 103 -15.60 2.57 -10.31
N ASN A 104 -15.99 1.30 -10.12
CA ASN A 104 -17.38 0.86 -10.18
C ASN A 104 -18.18 1.12 -8.88
N GLY A 105 -17.59 1.78 -7.90
CA GLY A 105 -18.21 2.10 -6.60
C GLY A 105 -18.13 0.98 -5.56
N SER A 106 -17.62 -0.21 -5.90
CA SER A 106 -17.43 -1.28 -4.91
C SER A 106 -16.25 -0.99 -3.97
N VAL A 107 -16.30 -1.62 -2.79
CA VAL A 107 -15.27 -1.48 -1.73
C VAL A 107 -14.69 -2.85 -1.40
N VAL A 108 -13.37 -2.90 -1.27
CA VAL A 108 -12.62 -4.10 -0.84
C VAL A 108 -11.83 -3.72 0.41
N THR A 109 -11.93 -4.50 1.47
CA THR A 109 -11.18 -4.26 2.72
C THR A 109 -10.24 -5.42 3.03
N TRP A 110 -9.12 -5.13 3.68
CA TRP A 110 -8.17 -6.17 4.14
C TRP A 110 -7.35 -5.69 5.33
N GLY A 111 -6.64 -6.63 5.96
CA GLY A 111 -5.87 -6.41 7.17
C GLY A 111 -6.60 -6.97 8.39
N SER A 112 -6.42 -6.33 9.55
CA SER A 112 -6.96 -6.87 10.79
C SER A 112 -8.49 -6.79 10.85
N ALA A 113 -9.13 -7.93 11.11
CA ALA A 113 -10.59 -8.02 11.27
C ALA A 113 -11.11 -7.15 12.42
N ALA A 114 -10.32 -6.95 13.48
CA ALA A 114 -10.68 -6.08 14.60
C ALA A 114 -10.79 -4.60 14.20
N PHE A 115 -10.19 -4.22 13.07
CA PHE A 115 -10.26 -2.88 12.48
C PHE A 115 -11.06 -2.85 11.17
N GLY A 116 -11.87 -3.87 10.89
CA GLY A 116 -12.78 -3.91 9.74
C GLY A 116 -12.19 -4.44 8.43
N GLY A 117 -11.02 -5.10 8.46
CA GLY A 117 -10.36 -5.67 7.28
C GLY A 117 -10.81 -7.09 6.92
N ASN A 118 -12.11 -7.34 6.75
CA ASN A 118 -12.68 -8.69 6.63
C ASN A 118 -13.48 -8.96 5.33
N SER A 119 -13.11 -8.35 4.20
CA SER A 119 -13.70 -8.70 2.89
C SER A 119 -13.24 -10.05 2.36
#